data_AF-A0A427KFE2-F1
#
_entry.id   AF-A0A427KFE2-F1
#
_cell.length_a   1.000
_cell.length_b   1.000
_cell.length_c   1.000
_cell.angle_alpha   90.00
_cell.angle_beta   90.00
_cell.angle_gamma   90.00
#
_symmetry.space_group_name_H-M   'P 1'
#
loop_
_entity.id
_entity.type
_entity.pdbx_description
1 polymer ?
#
loop_
_entity_poly.entity_id
_entity_poly.type
_entity_poly.pdbx_seq_one_letter_code
_entity_poly.pdbx_strand_id
1 'polypeptide(L)'
;METNKKDVICEYALNSLGDIASFARFVSYAEDLSQLDELFENNKDKEDYEQIWFELEIINALALSQWETEGCPSDWKKQWEFGYKQDASHIMDELLNLLK
;
A
#
# COMPACT_ATOMS: atom_id res chain seq x y z
N MET A 1 -21.43 9.25 14.10
CA MET A 1 -19.97 9.16 14.19
C MET A 1 -19.49 9.18 12.76
N GLU A 2 -18.96 10.31 12.30
CA GLU A 2 -18.24 10.35 11.03
C GLU A 2 -17.00 9.49 11.22
N THR A 3 -16.91 8.37 10.52
CA THR A 3 -15.66 7.62 10.43
C THR A 3 -14.64 8.55 9.81
N ASN A 4 -13.53 8.83 10.49
CA ASN A 4 -12.48 9.68 9.95
C ASN A 4 -11.98 9.03 8.65
N LYS A 5 -11.85 9.79 7.55
CA LYS A 5 -11.37 9.27 6.26
C LYS A 5 -10.02 8.55 6.42
N LYS A 6 -9.17 9.08 7.30
CA LYS A 6 -7.88 8.47 7.67
C LYS A 6 -8.05 7.09 8.31
N ASP A 7 -9.05 6.90 9.18
CA ASP A 7 -9.33 5.59 9.80
C ASP A 7 -9.71 4.54 8.76
N VAL A 8 -10.53 4.91 7.77
CA VAL A 8 -10.94 4.02 6.67
C VAL A 8 -9.74 3.63 5.80
N ILE A 9 -8.86 4.59 5.48
CA ILE A 9 -7.63 4.34 4.72
C ILE A 9 -6.71 3.39 5.50
N CYS A 10 -6.51 3.65 6.79
CA CYS A 10 -5.69 2.82 7.67
C CYS A 10 -6.23 1.39 7.80
N GLU A 11 -7.55 1.21 7.90
CA GLU A 11 -8.16 -0.11 7.93
C GLU A 11 -7.96 -0.86 6.61
N TYR A 12 -8.10 -0.19 5.47
CA TYR A 12 -7.87 -0.81 4.16
C TYR A 12 -6.40 -1.20 3.97
N ALA A 13 -5.48 -0.31 4.34
CA ALA A 13 -4.04 -0.53 4.34
C ALA A 13 -3.66 -1.83 5.09
N LEU A 14 -4.14 -2.00 6.34
CA LEU A 14 -3.86 -3.17 7.16
C LEU A 14 -4.39 -4.48 6.55
N ASN A 15 -5.59 -4.44 5.97
CA ASN A 15 -6.19 -5.62 5.34
C ASN A 15 -5.56 -5.98 3.99
N SER A 16 -4.83 -5.05 3.36
CA SER A 16 -4.23 -5.26 2.03
C SER A 16 -3.04 -6.23 2.01
N LEU A 17 -2.37 -6.43 3.15
CA LEU A 17 -1.14 -7.25 3.26
C LEU A 17 -1.38 -8.78 3.20
N GLY A 18 -2.61 -9.21 2.99
CA GLY A 18 -3.00 -10.63 2.97
C GLY A 18 -2.51 -11.41 1.76
N ASP A 19 -2.47 -10.77 0.59
CA ASP A 19 -2.08 -11.36 -0.69
C ASP A 19 -1.75 -10.27 -1.71
N ILE A 20 -1.07 -10.65 -2.79
CA ILE A 20 -0.65 -9.73 -3.85
C ILE A 20 -1.81 -8.96 -4.50
N ALA A 21 -2.98 -9.58 -4.68
CA ALA A 21 -4.10 -8.93 -5.35
C ALA A 21 -4.77 -7.88 -4.45
N SER A 22 -4.84 -8.16 -3.14
CA SER A 22 -5.31 -7.21 -2.14
C SER A 22 -4.34 -6.04 -1.98
N PHE A 23 -3.03 -6.31 -2.00
CA PHE A 23 -1.99 -5.27 -1.96
C PHE A 23 -2.04 -4.37 -3.20
N ALA A 24 -2.06 -4.95 -4.40
CA ALA A 24 -2.13 -4.19 -5.66
C ALA A 24 -3.37 -3.28 -5.72
N ARG A 25 -4.53 -3.77 -5.24
CA ARG A 25 -5.76 -2.97 -5.15
C ARG A 25 -5.63 -1.79 -4.18
N PHE A 26 -4.91 -1.97 -3.08
CA PHE A 26 -4.64 -0.89 -2.14
C PHE A 26 -3.68 0.15 -2.73
N VAL A 27 -2.59 -0.29 -3.36
CA VAL A 27 -1.59 0.62 -3.94
C VAL A 27 -2.19 1.49 -5.05
N SER A 28 -3.02 0.89 -5.92
CA SER A 28 -3.77 1.66 -6.92
C SER A 28 -4.76 2.64 -6.30
N TYR A 29 -5.46 2.26 -5.22
CA TYR A 29 -6.34 3.18 -4.49
C TYR A 29 -5.55 4.34 -3.83
N ALA A 30 -4.37 4.03 -3.30
CA ALA A 30 -3.53 4.98 -2.58
C ALA A 30 -2.92 6.05 -3.51
N GLU A 31 -2.79 5.79 -4.81
CA GLU A 31 -2.33 6.76 -5.81
C GLU A 31 -3.23 8.00 -5.82
N ASP A 32 -4.55 7.77 -5.86
CA ASP A 32 -5.57 8.83 -5.94
C ASP A 32 -5.66 9.67 -4.66
N LEU A 33 -5.23 9.14 -3.51
CA LEU A 33 -5.30 9.85 -2.22
C LEU A 33 -4.34 11.05 -2.18
N SER A 34 -3.25 11.04 -2.95
CA SER A 34 -2.35 12.20 -3.07
C SER A 34 -3.08 13.45 -3.55
N GLN A 35 -4.21 13.30 -4.26
CA GLN A 35 -5.00 14.42 -4.77
C GLN A 35 -5.98 15.01 -3.74
N LEU A 36 -6.11 14.38 -2.57
CA LEU A 36 -7.02 14.83 -1.51
C LEU A 36 -6.27 15.73 -0.52
N ASP A 37 -6.24 17.03 -0.79
CA ASP A 37 -5.54 18.00 0.06
C ASP A 37 -6.04 18.01 1.52
N GLU A 38 -7.27 17.55 1.78
CA GLU A 38 -7.83 17.40 3.14
C GLU A 38 -7.16 16.29 3.98
N LEU A 39 -6.36 15.40 3.36
CA LEU A 39 -5.64 14.34 4.06
C LEU A 39 -4.34 14.83 4.71
N PHE A 40 -3.79 15.95 4.24
CA PHE A 40 -2.46 16.43 4.59
C PHE A 40 -2.55 17.78 5.29
N GLU A 41 -1.80 17.97 6.39
CA GLU A 41 -1.82 19.25 7.10
C GLU A 41 -0.99 20.31 6.37
N ASN A 42 0.02 19.86 5.63
CA ASN A 42 0.95 20.71 4.91
C ASN A 42 1.53 20.01 3.66
N ASN A 43 2.26 20.76 2.83
CA ASN A 43 2.87 20.22 1.60
C ASN A 43 3.95 19.17 1.86
N LYS A 44 4.66 19.24 3.00
CA LYS A 44 5.70 18.28 3.36
C LYS A 44 5.10 16.90 3.66
N ASP A 45 3.96 16.84 4.35
CA ASP A 45 3.27 15.57 4.61
C ASP A 45 2.79 14.93 3.31
N LYS A 46 2.36 15.74 2.33
CA LYS A 46 1.99 15.26 0.99
C LYS A 46 3.20 14.72 0.22
N GLU A 47 4.34 15.42 0.25
CA GLU A 47 5.59 14.95 -0.34
C GLU A 47 6.06 13.62 0.30
N ASP A 48 5.98 13.50 1.63
CA ASP A 48 6.30 12.28 2.35
C ASP A 48 5.35 11.13 1.98
N TYR A 49 4.06 11.43 1.83
CA TYR A 49 3.07 10.46 1.38
C TYR A 49 3.39 9.95 -0.03
N GLU A 50 3.70 10.85 -0.97
CA GLU A 50 4.04 10.48 -2.35
C GLU A 50 5.28 9.60 -2.40
N GLN A 51 6.29 9.89 -1.56
CA GLN A 51 7.47 9.05 -1.44
C GLN A 51 7.13 7.66 -0.90
N ILE A 52 6.38 7.56 0.20
CA ILE A 52 5.97 6.29 0.79
C ILE A 52 5.13 5.47 -0.20
N TRP A 53 4.19 6.11 -0.89
CA TRP A 53 3.38 5.45 -1.93
C TRP A 53 4.25 4.92 -3.07
N PHE A 54 5.25 5.68 -3.51
CA PHE A 54 6.16 5.24 -4.56
C PHE A 54 6.95 3.99 -4.15
N GLU A 55 7.39 3.88 -2.90
CA GLU A 55 8.04 2.69 -2.38
C GLU A 55 7.11 1.47 -2.34
N LEU A 56 5.84 1.66 -1.96
CA LEU A 56 4.81 0.61 -2.06
C LEU A 56 4.60 0.17 -3.51
N GLU A 57 4.58 1.10 -4.46
CA GLU A 57 4.41 0.79 -5.88
C GLU A 57 5.62 0.05 -6.47
N ILE A 58 6.84 0.31 -6.02
CA ILE A 58 8.01 -0.50 -6.39
C ILE A 58 7.81 -1.95 -5.95
N ILE A 59 7.40 -2.18 -4.70
CA ILE A 59 7.15 -3.54 -4.18
C ILE A 59 6.02 -4.22 -4.97
N ASN A 60 4.94 -3.48 -5.24
CA ASN A 60 3.81 -3.94 -6.03
C ASN A 60 4.22 -4.38 -7.44
N ALA A 61 4.95 -3.53 -8.15
CA ALA A 61 5.44 -3.79 -9.50
C ALA A 61 6.39 -5.01 -9.55
N LEU A 62 7.30 -5.14 -8.57
CA LEU A 62 8.19 -6.30 -8.47
C LEU A 62 7.41 -7.60 -8.21
N ALA A 63 6.46 -7.58 -7.29
CA ALA A 63 5.64 -8.74 -6.96
C ALA A 63 4.77 -9.16 -8.15
N LEU A 64 4.11 -8.20 -8.81
CA LEU A 64 3.26 -8.46 -9.98
C LEU A 64 4.09 -9.00 -11.15
N SER A 65 5.25 -8.41 -11.40
CA SER A 65 6.14 -8.87 -12.46
C SER A 65 6.59 -10.32 -12.24
N GLN A 66 6.93 -10.70 -11.00
CA GLN A 66 7.27 -12.09 -10.68
C GLN A 66 6.06 -13.01 -10.82
N TRP A 67 4.90 -12.61 -10.30
CA TRP A 67 3.66 -13.38 -10.39
C TRP A 67 3.25 -13.65 -11.85
N GLU A 68 3.37 -12.64 -12.72
CA GLU A 68 3.12 -12.77 -14.16
C GLU A 68 4.15 -13.68 -14.83
N THR A 69 5.43 -13.56 -14.47
CA THR A 69 6.51 -14.42 -15.00
C THR A 69 6.32 -15.90 -14.62
N GLU A 70 5.74 -16.16 -13.45
CA GLU A 70 5.37 -17.50 -12.99
C GLU A 70 4.06 -18.03 -13.59
N GLY A 71 3.39 -17.26 -14.46
CA GLY A 71 2.16 -17.65 -15.15
C GLY A 71 0.88 -17.41 -14.34
N CYS A 72 0.89 -16.40 -13.47
CA CYS A 72 -0.24 -16.01 -12.62
C CYS A 72 -0.82 -17.15 -11.76
N PRO A 73 0.02 -17.85 -10.97
CA PRO A 73 -0.45 -18.96 -10.14
C PRO A 73 -1.50 -18.50 -9.12
N SER A 74 -2.49 -19.35 -8.87
CA SER A 74 -3.55 -19.08 -7.90
C SER A 74 -3.10 -19.24 -6.44
N ASP A 75 -2.08 -20.05 -6.17
CA ASP A 75 -1.44 -20.21 -4.87
C ASP A 75 -0.07 -19.54 -4.85
N TRP A 76 -0.08 -18.20 -4.76
CA TRP A 76 1.13 -17.38 -4.68
C TRP A 76 1.37 -16.80 -3.29
N LYS A 77 0.60 -17.27 -2.30
CA LYS A 77 0.61 -16.72 -0.94
C LYS A 77 1.98 -16.87 -0.27
N LYS A 78 2.67 -17.99 -0.49
CA LYS A 78 4.00 -18.21 0.09
C LYS A 78 5.03 -17.23 -0.46
N GLN A 79 5.06 -17.04 -1.78
CA GLN A 79 5.95 -16.08 -2.44
C GLN A 79 5.70 -14.66 -1.94
N TRP A 80 4.43 -14.27 -1.79
CA TRP A 80 4.07 -13.01 -1.14
C TRP A 80 4.58 -12.93 0.30
N GLU A 81 4.26 -13.92 1.15
CA GLU A 81 4.59 -13.93 2.58
C GLU A 81 6.11 -13.90 2.85
N PHE A 82 6.90 -14.62 2.06
CA PHE A 82 8.35 -14.72 2.27
C PHE A 82 9.16 -13.73 1.44
N GLY A 83 8.64 -13.27 0.30
CA GLY A 83 9.39 -12.45 -0.65
C GLY A 83 9.11 -10.94 -0.55
N TYR A 84 7.91 -10.54 -0.10
CA TYR A 84 7.46 -9.16 -0.25
C TYR A 84 6.74 -8.59 0.97
N LYS A 85 5.99 -9.43 1.70
CA LYS A 85 5.12 -8.97 2.78
C LYS A 85 5.87 -8.23 3.87
N GLN A 86 7.09 -8.63 4.20
CA GLN A 86 7.88 -7.97 5.25
C GLN A 86 8.20 -6.52 4.86
N ASP A 87 8.75 -6.30 3.67
CA ASP A 87 9.07 -4.96 3.17
C ASP A 87 7.80 -4.13 2.99
N ALA A 88 6.75 -4.73 2.41
CA ALA A 88 5.45 -4.07 2.27
C ALA A 88 4.88 -3.64 3.64
N SER A 89 5.02 -4.47 4.68
CA SER A 89 4.55 -4.14 6.03
C SER A 89 5.35 -3.00 6.64
N HIS A 90 6.67 -2.97 6.43
CA HIS A 90 7.52 -1.90 6.93
C HIS A 90 7.12 -0.54 6.36
N ILE A 91 6.96 -0.46 5.03
CA ILE A 91 6.53 0.77 4.37
C ILE A 91 5.08 1.11 4.72
N MET A 92 4.22 0.10 4.92
CA MET A 92 2.85 0.32 5.39
C MET A 92 2.82 0.95 6.79
N ASP A 93 3.71 0.55 7.69
CA ASP A 93 3.81 1.15 9.02
C ASP A 93 4.21 2.64 8.94
N GLU A 94 5.08 3.02 8.01
CA GLU A 94 5.42 4.42 7.75
C GLU A 94 4.21 5.20 7.24
N LEU A 95 3.48 4.63 6.29
CA LEU A 95 2.23 5.22 5.78
C LEU A 95 1.22 5.45 6.91
N LEU A 96 1.01 4.45 7.75
CA LEU A 96 0.07 4.53 8.88
C LEU A 96 0.52 5.54 9.92
N ASN A 97 1.82 5.78 10.09
CA ASN A 97 2.32 6.79 11.03
C ASN A 97 2.18 8.21 10.48
N LEU A 98 2.30 8.38 9.16
CA LEU A 98 2.07 9.67 8.49
C LEU A 98 0.58 10.06 8.52
N LEU A 99 -0.33 9.09 8.37
CA LEU A 99 -1.77 9.34 8.30
C LEU A 99 -2.46 9.49 9.67
N LYS A 100 -1.82 9.09 10.78
CA LYS A 100 -2.33 9.25 12.15
C LYS A 100 -2.30 10.71 12.61
#